data_AF-A0A6I4TR32-F1
#
_entry.id   AF-A0A6I4TR32-F1
#
_cell.length_a   1.000
_cell.length_b   1.000
_cell.length_c   1.000
_cell.angle_alpha   90.00
_cell.angle_beta   90.00
_cell.angle_gamma   90.00
#
_symmetry.space_group_name_H-M   'P 1'
#
loop_
_entity.id
_entity.type
_entity.pdbx_description
1 polymer ?
#
loop_
_entity_poly.entity_id
_entity_poly.type
_entity_poly.pdbx_seq_one_letter_code
_entity_poly.pdbx_strand_id
1 'polypeptide(L)'
;MAGSRFSLGRLGLKILSGIVGGTATIAMPAAAQSISPEQAPAAWLAYADHVTRAVIGWIEADSEPAVRLRTYLDAMRSDPAQPTAPLLLKIWIDPAGIVSRIEHAPFAHAQANADCHTLLAGRSLDQPPPRGMLLPLRVMVQLPPRQDPEVQQGF
;
A
#
# COMPACT_ATOMS: atom_id res chain seq x y z
N MET A 1 20.82 -52.61 -12.09
CA MET A 1 21.73 -52.06 -11.07
C MET A 1 21.31 -50.60 -10.85
N ALA A 2 20.44 -50.32 -9.87
CA ALA A 2 20.79 -49.95 -8.50
C ALA A 2 21.63 -48.65 -8.47
N GLY A 3 21.23 -47.54 -7.86
CA GLY A 3 20.07 -47.16 -7.06
C GLY A 3 20.16 -45.67 -6.72
N SER A 4 19.02 -45.05 -6.41
CA SER A 4 18.90 -43.66 -5.94
C SER A 4 19.74 -43.36 -4.69
N ARG A 5 20.05 -42.08 -4.44
CA ARG A 5 19.57 -41.37 -3.23
C ARG A 5 19.95 -39.89 -3.16
N PHE A 6 18.92 -39.07 -3.06
CA PHE A 6 18.92 -37.69 -2.59
C PHE A 6 19.54 -37.61 -1.19
N SER A 7 20.45 -36.66 -0.98
CA SER A 7 20.93 -36.29 0.36
C SER A 7 20.31 -34.96 0.75
N LEU A 8 19.23 -35.02 1.54
CA LEU A 8 18.70 -33.89 2.30
C LEU A 8 19.70 -33.55 3.42
N GLY A 9 20.22 -32.32 3.40
CA GLY A 9 21.01 -31.76 4.50
C GLY A 9 20.20 -31.75 5.79
N ARG A 10 20.73 -32.39 6.83
CA ARG A 10 20.07 -32.57 8.12
C ARG A 10 20.13 -31.29 8.94
N LEU A 11 18.94 -30.88 9.34
CA LEU A 11 18.54 -30.17 10.56
C LEU A 11 19.59 -30.18 11.69
N GLY A 12 20.02 -29.00 12.12
CA GLY A 12 20.82 -28.78 13.33
C GLY A 12 20.12 -27.84 14.30
N LEU A 13 18.96 -28.25 14.83
CA LEU A 13 18.26 -27.52 15.89
C LEU A 13 18.86 -27.93 17.24
N LYS A 14 19.71 -27.07 17.82
CA LYS A 14 20.17 -27.21 19.20
C LYS A 14 19.05 -26.76 20.13
N ILE A 15 18.34 -27.71 20.71
CA ILE A 15 17.32 -27.48 21.75
C ILE A 15 18.05 -27.45 23.10
N LEU A 16 18.12 -26.28 23.74
CA LEU A 16 18.46 -26.19 25.17
C LEU A 16 17.15 -26.27 25.96
N SER A 17 17.01 -27.33 26.75
CA SER A 17 15.96 -27.47 27.75
C SER A 17 16.15 -26.46 28.87
N GLY A 18 15.20 -25.54 29.03
CA GLY A 18 14.97 -24.76 30.23
C GLY A 18 13.50 -24.87 30.62
N ILE A 19 13.20 -25.67 31.64
CA ILE A 19 11.87 -25.72 32.26
C ILE A 19 11.76 -24.48 33.15
N VAL A 20 11.08 -23.45 32.65
CA VAL A 20 10.51 -22.37 33.45
C VAL A 20 9.05 -22.26 33.03
N GLY A 21 8.16 -22.46 34.00
CA GLY A 21 6.72 -22.36 33.82
C GLY A 21 6.32 -20.95 33.42
N GLY A 22 5.91 -20.81 32.16
CA GLY A 22 5.21 -19.64 31.66
C GLY A 22 4.26 -20.15 30.59
N THR A 23 2.96 -19.97 30.79
CA THR A 23 1.95 -20.22 29.75
C THR A 23 2.24 -19.27 28.59
N ALA A 24 3.05 -19.72 27.64
CA ALA A 24 3.23 -19.03 26.38
C ALA A 24 1.91 -19.10 25.62
N THR A 25 1.12 -18.03 25.72
CA THR A 25 0.02 -17.80 24.78
C THR A 25 0.67 -17.63 23.42
N ILE A 26 0.63 -18.69 22.60
CA ILE A 26 1.01 -18.61 21.19
C ILE A 26 -0.02 -17.66 20.56
N ALA A 27 0.35 -16.39 20.39
CA ALA A 27 -0.44 -15.43 19.66
C ALA A 27 -0.54 -15.91 18.21
N MET A 28 -1.66 -16.55 17.86
CA MET A 28 -1.92 -16.91 16.47
C MET A 28 -2.04 -15.60 15.68
N PRO A 29 -1.39 -15.49 14.51
CA PRO A 29 -1.53 -14.32 13.68
C PRO A 29 -3.00 -14.16 13.31
N ALA A 30 -3.60 -13.03 13.68
CA ALA A 30 -4.96 -12.70 13.27
C ALA A 30 -4.98 -12.64 11.74
N ALA A 31 -5.69 -13.59 11.11
CA ALA A 31 -5.91 -13.55 9.69
C ALA A 31 -6.67 -12.26 9.36
N ALA A 32 -6.11 -11.43 8.48
CA ALA A 32 -6.75 -10.18 8.07
C ALA A 32 -8.08 -10.49 7.38
N GLN A 33 -9.19 -10.10 8.00
CA GLN A 33 -10.53 -10.27 7.44
C GLN A 33 -10.67 -9.33 6.24
N SER A 34 -11.01 -9.89 5.08
CA SER A 34 -11.29 -9.13 3.87
C SER A 34 -12.79 -9.21 3.60
N ILE A 35 -13.42 -8.07 3.36
CA ILE A 35 -14.78 -7.99 2.85
C ILE A 35 -14.76 -7.45 1.43
N SER A 36 -15.67 -7.93 0.59
CA SER A 36 -15.85 -7.36 -0.75
C SER A 36 -16.65 -6.04 -0.65
N PRO A 37 -16.45 -5.09 -1.58
CA PRO A 37 -17.17 -3.82 -1.58
C PRO A 37 -18.70 -3.97 -1.54
N GLU A 38 -19.26 -4.97 -2.21
CA GLU A 38 -20.70 -5.25 -2.23
C GLU A 38 -21.28 -5.71 -0.90
N GLN A 39 -20.43 -6.14 0.04
CA GLN A 39 -20.82 -6.53 1.40
C GLN A 39 -20.47 -5.45 2.44
N ALA A 40 -19.79 -4.38 2.02
CA ALA A 40 -19.39 -3.31 2.92
C ALA A 40 -20.57 -2.39 3.24
N PRO A 41 -20.71 -1.93 4.50
CA PRO A 41 -21.64 -0.88 4.84
C PRO A 41 -21.45 0.35 3.96
N ALA A 42 -22.55 0.99 3.54
CA ALA A 42 -22.50 2.17 2.66
C ALA A 42 -21.60 3.31 3.20
N ALA A 43 -21.59 3.51 4.52
CA ALA A 43 -20.71 4.48 5.18
C ALA A 43 -19.22 4.16 4.98
N TRP A 44 -18.83 2.87 4.90
CA TRP A 44 -17.45 2.47 4.66
C TRP A 44 -17.05 2.71 3.20
N LEU A 45 -17.96 2.49 2.26
CA LEU A 45 -17.74 2.79 0.84
C LEU A 45 -17.57 4.31 0.63
N ALA A 46 -18.44 5.13 1.22
CA ALA A 46 -18.34 6.58 1.16
C ALA A 46 -17.02 7.08 1.78
N TYR A 47 -16.60 6.48 2.88
CA TYR A 47 -15.31 6.81 3.49
C TYR A 47 -14.13 6.37 2.62
N ALA A 48 -14.17 5.17 2.03
CA ALA A 48 -13.12 4.68 1.13
C ALA A 48 -12.93 5.59 -0.09
N ASP A 49 -14.04 6.06 -0.67
CA ASP A 49 -14.06 7.01 -1.77
C ASP A 49 -13.50 8.39 -1.35
N HIS A 50 -13.84 8.88 -0.15
CA HIS A 50 -13.23 10.08 0.42
C HIS A 50 -11.71 9.95 0.58
N VAL A 51 -11.23 8.84 1.16
CA VAL A 51 -9.78 8.59 1.31
C VAL A 51 -9.09 8.49 -0.04
N THR A 52 -9.72 7.83 -1.02
CA THR A 52 -9.17 7.69 -2.37
C THR A 52 -8.94 9.06 -3.02
N ARG A 53 -9.93 9.96 -2.94
CA ARG A 53 -9.77 11.34 -3.43
C ARG A 53 -8.69 12.12 -2.70
N ALA A 54 -8.61 12.00 -1.37
CA ALA A 54 -7.59 12.69 -0.59
C ALA A 54 -6.18 12.24 -0.98
N VAL A 55 -5.98 10.92 -1.13
CA VAL A 55 -4.70 10.33 -1.56
C VAL A 55 -4.31 10.78 -2.95
N ILE A 56 -5.26 10.79 -3.91
CA ILE A 56 -5.01 11.32 -5.27
C ILE A 56 -4.60 12.78 -5.18
N GLY A 57 -5.33 13.62 -4.43
CA GLY A 57 -4.98 15.03 -4.25
C GLY A 57 -3.59 15.25 -3.64
N TRP A 58 -3.17 14.42 -2.67
CA TRP A 58 -1.82 14.49 -2.11
C TRP A 58 -0.74 14.05 -3.10
N ILE A 59 -1.04 13.06 -3.94
CA ILE A 59 -0.15 12.61 -5.01
C ILE A 59 -0.06 13.64 -6.13
N GLU A 60 -1.10 14.44 -6.36
CA GLU A 60 -1.17 15.48 -7.41
C GLU A 60 -0.66 16.86 -6.96
N ALA A 61 -0.52 17.11 -5.66
CA ALA A 61 -0.04 18.39 -5.12
C ALA A 61 1.37 18.78 -5.62
N ASP A 62 1.71 20.07 -5.64
CA ASP A 62 3.01 20.56 -6.16
C ASP A 62 4.18 20.49 -5.15
N SER A 63 4.03 19.71 -4.08
CA SER A 63 5.14 19.46 -3.16
C SER A 63 6.26 18.66 -3.84
N GLU A 64 7.51 18.93 -3.48
CA GLU A 64 8.67 18.27 -4.10
C GLU A 64 8.59 16.72 -4.07
N PRO A 65 8.21 16.06 -2.95
CA PRO A 65 8.07 14.61 -2.95
C PRO A 65 6.95 14.11 -3.89
N ALA A 66 5.86 14.88 -4.05
CA ALA A 66 4.75 14.52 -4.93
C ALA A 66 5.15 14.61 -6.40
N VAL A 67 5.83 15.69 -6.78
CA VAL A 67 6.40 15.84 -8.13
C VAL A 67 7.35 14.68 -8.44
N ARG A 68 8.30 14.38 -7.55
CA ARG A 68 9.26 13.27 -7.75
C ARG A 68 8.57 11.91 -7.86
N LEU A 69 7.58 11.64 -7.02
CA LEU A 69 6.82 10.40 -7.09
C LEU A 69 6.06 10.29 -8.41
N ARG A 70 5.36 11.34 -8.86
CA ARG A 70 4.66 11.36 -10.15
C ARG A 70 5.62 11.13 -11.31
N THR A 71 6.77 11.83 -11.32
CA THR A 71 7.81 11.63 -12.33
C THR A 71 8.31 10.19 -12.37
N TYR A 72 8.52 9.56 -11.21
CA TYR A 72 8.89 8.16 -11.14
C TYR A 72 7.82 7.24 -11.73
N LEU A 73 6.54 7.41 -11.32
CA LEU A 73 5.44 6.59 -11.81
C LEU A 73 5.24 6.74 -13.33
N ASP A 74 5.42 7.95 -13.86
CA ASP A 74 5.37 8.20 -15.30
C ASP A 74 6.54 7.58 -16.07
N ALA A 75 7.75 7.56 -15.48
CA ALA A 75 8.91 6.91 -16.09
C ALA A 75 8.78 5.38 -16.14
N MET A 76 7.97 4.79 -15.25
CA MET A 76 7.68 3.35 -15.25
C MET A 76 6.65 2.94 -16.31
N ARG A 77 6.04 3.89 -17.01
CA ARG A 77 5.03 3.63 -18.01
C ARG A 77 5.66 3.14 -19.32
N SER A 78 5.08 2.10 -19.92
CA SER A 78 5.53 1.58 -21.22
C SER A 78 5.08 2.44 -22.41
N ASP A 79 3.95 3.14 -22.30
CA ASP A 79 3.36 3.99 -23.34
C ASP A 79 2.79 5.28 -22.72
N PRO A 80 3.27 6.49 -23.09
CA PRO A 80 2.79 7.76 -22.53
C PRO A 80 1.28 7.99 -22.73
N ALA A 81 0.66 7.41 -23.76
CA ALA A 81 -0.77 7.54 -24.05
C ALA A 81 -1.68 6.71 -23.12
N GLN A 82 -1.11 5.83 -22.30
CA GLN A 82 -1.86 4.99 -21.35
C GLN A 82 -1.82 5.58 -19.93
N PRO A 83 -2.75 5.22 -19.03
CA PRO A 83 -2.58 5.45 -17.60
C PRO A 83 -1.35 4.70 -17.04
N THR A 84 -0.87 5.10 -15.85
CA THR A 84 0.13 4.27 -15.14
C THR A 84 -0.44 2.93 -14.74
N ALA A 85 0.44 1.95 -14.50
CA ALA A 85 0.06 0.74 -13.79
C ALA A 85 -0.60 1.10 -12.43
N PRO A 86 -1.66 0.39 -12.00
CA PRO A 86 -2.30 0.65 -10.72
C PRO A 86 -1.34 0.47 -9.54
N LEU A 87 -1.22 1.51 -8.73
CA LEU A 87 -0.55 1.50 -7.45
C LEU A 87 -1.55 1.10 -6.37
N LEU A 88 -1.40 -0.11 -5.82
CA LEU A 88 -2.17 -0.57 -4.67
C LEU A 88 -1.51 -0.10 -3.37
N LEU A 89 -2.23 0.74 -2.63
CA LEU A 89 -1.87 1.25 -1.31
C LEU A 89 -2.71 0.55 -0.24
N LYS A 90 -2.06 0.08 0.83
CA LYS A 90 -2.72 -0.32 2.07
C LYS A 90 -2.51 0.80 3.09
N ILE A 91 -3.58 1.31 3.67
CA ILE A 91 -3.56 2.50 4.52
C ILE A 91 -4.21 2.17 5.86
N TRP A 92 -3.48 2.39 6.95
CA TRP A 92 -4.03 2.38 8.29
C TRP A 92 -4.30 3.80 8.73
N ILE A 93 -5.51 4.04 9.23
CA ILE A 93 -5.97 5.34 9.67
C ILE A 93 -6.37 5.19 11.13
N ASP A 94 -5.85 6.06 11.99
CA ASP A 94 -6.18 6.02 13.41
C ASP A 94 -7.57 6.62 13.69
N PRO A 95 -8.10 6.52 14.92
CA PRO A 95 -9.41 7.07 15.27
C PRO A 95 -9.52 8.60 15.13
N ALA A 96 -8.41 9.34 15.03
CA ALA A 96 -8.40 10.78 14.79
C ALA A 96 -8.38 11.13 13.29
N GLY A 97 -8.34 10.14 12.40
CA GLY A 97 -8.25 10.36 10.96
C GLY A 97 -6.82 10.54 10.45
N ILE A 98 -5.79 10.25 11.26
CA ILE A 98 -4.40 10.35 10.84
C ILE A 98 -3.95 9.06 10.17
N VAL A 99 -3.30 9.17 9.02
CA VAL A 99 -2.66 8.04 8.34
C VAL A 99 -1.46 7.56 9.17
N SER A 100 -1.67 6.51 9.95
CA SER A 100 -0.67 5.99 10.89
C SER A 100 0.36 5.08 10.23
N ARG A 101 0.00 4.43 9.12
CA ARG A 101 0.88 3.56 8.35
C ARG A 101 0.40 3.46 6.91
N ILE A 102 1.36 3.32 6.00
CA ILE A 102 1.11 2.89 4.63
C ILE A 102 1.96 1.66 4.31
N GLU A 103 1.47 0.85 3.37
CA GLU A 103 2.26 -0.17 2.68
C GLU A 103 1.92 -0.18 1.19
N HIS A 104 2.90 -0.50 0.36
CA HIS A 104 2.74 -0.73 -1.06
C HIS A 104 3.79 -1.75 -1.54
N ALA A 105 3.63 -2.24 -2.77
CA ALA A 105 4.69 -3.03 -3.39
C ALA A 105 5.95 -2.15 -3.52
N PRO A 106 7.13 -2.63 -3.11
CA PRO A 106 8.33 -1.81 -3.13
C PRO A 106 8.69 -1.43 -4.57
N PHE A 107 8.97 -0.16 -4.77
CA PHE A 107 9.51 0.36 -6.02
C PHE A 107 10.98 0.00 -6.17
N ALA A 108 11.46 -0.11 -7.40
CA ALA A 108 12.88 -0.35 -7.67
C ALA A 108 13.78 0.79 -7.15
N HIS A 109 13.27 2.03 -7.15
CA HIS A 109 14.01 3.20 -6.67
C HIS A 109 13.66 3.50 -5.20
N ALA A 110 14.67 3.47 -4.33
CA ALA A 110 14.51 3.76 -2.90
C ALA A 110 13.88 5.14 -2.63
N GLN A 111 14.26 6.17 -3.41
CA GLN A 111 13.71 7.52 -3.28
C GLN A 111 12.20 7.56 -3.52
N ALA A 112 11.68 6.82 -4.50
CA ALA A 112 10.25 6.77 -4.77
C ALA A 112 9.47 6.13 -3.59
N ASN A 113 10.05 5.13 -2.92
CA ASN A 113 9.46 4.54 -1.72
C ASN A 113 9.42 5.57 -0.58
N ALA A 114 10.52 6.31 -0.37
CA ALA A 114 10.60 7.35 0.65
C ALA A 114 9.64 8.52 0.37
N ASP A 115 9.52 8.93 -0.89
CA ASP A 115 8.59 9.99 -1.30
C ASP A 115 7.15 9.58 -1.06
N CYS A 116 6.76 8.35 -1.41
CA CYS A 116 5.42 7.82 -1.12
C CYS A 116 5.11 7.82 0.39
N HIS A 117 6.04 7.35 1.22
CA HIS A 117 5.89 7.41 2.68
C HIS A 117 5.79 8.84 3.21
N THR A 118 6.67 9.74 2.77
CA THR A 118 6.71 11.14 3.20
C THR A 118 5.42 11.88 2.85
N LEU A 119 4.82 11.56 1.70
CA LEU A 119 3.60 12.22 1.25
C LEU A 119 2.36 11.83 2.03
N LEU A 120 2.25 10.55 2.38
CA LEU A 120 1.01 9.96 2.86
C LEU A 120 1.01 9.70 4.36
N ALA A 121 2.13 9.24 4.93
CA ALA A 121 2.18 8.92 6.37
C ALA A 121 2.12 10.20 7.21
N GLY A 122 1.31 10.18 8.25
CA GLY A 122 1.08 11.33 9.14
C GLY A 122 0.11 12.39 8.58
N ARG A 123 -0.41 12.22 7.37
CA ARG A 123 -1.46 13.12 6.86
C ARG A 123 -2.76 12.96 7.63
N SER A 124 -3.43 14.07 7.88
CA SER A 124 -4.78 14.10 8.45
C SER A 124 -5.82 14.05 7.35
N LEU A 125 -6.81 13.21 7.53
CA LEU A 125 -8.09 13.28 6.83
C LEU A 125 -9.04 14.17 7.64
N ASP A 126 -10.00 14.80 6.96
CA ASP A 126 -10.97 15.70 7.61
C ASP A 126 -12.05 14.93 8.39
N GLN A 127 -12.09 13.61 8.23
CA GLN A 127 -13.07 12.72 8.86
C GLN A 127 -12.38 11.46 9.41
N PRO A 128 -12.75 11.01 10.62
CA PRO A 128 -12.25 9.74 11.16
C PRO A 128 -12.90 8.54 10.45
N PRO A 129 -12.29 7.36 10.51
CA PRO A 129 -12.88 6.15 9.96
C PRO A 129 -14.21 5.81 10.66
N PRO A 130 -15.26 5.40 9.90
CA PRO A 130 -16.50 4.92 10.47
C PRO A 130 -16.28 3.79 11.48
N ARG A 131 -17.15 3.73 12.50
CA ARG A 131 -17.06 2.71 13.55
C ARG A 131 -17.04 1.29 12.95
N GLY A 132 -16.08 0.50 13.43
CA GLY A 132 -15.93 -0.91 13.04
C GLY A 132 -15.34 -1.13 11.65
N MET A 133 -14.97 -0.07 10.92
CA MET A 133 -14.35 -0.21 9.60
C MET A 133 -13.04 -0.99 9.68
N LEU A 134 -12.91 -1.98 8.79
CA LEU A 134 -11.74 -2.84 8.74
C LEU A 134 -10.55 -2.11 8.11
N LEU A 135 -9.38 -2.30 8.69
CA LEU A 135 -8.10 -1.76 8.23
C LEU A 135 -7.10 -2.90 7.96
N PRO A 136 -6.14 -2.72 7.04
CA PRO A 136 -5.92 -1.52 6.23
C PRO A 136 -7.00 -1.32 5.16
N LEU A 137 -7.30 -0.06 4.85
CA LEU A 137 -8.04 0.29 3.65
C LEU A 137 -7.14 0.05 2.43
N ARG A 138 -7.69 -0.57 1.38
CA ARG A 138 -6.98 -0.81 0.13
C ARG A 138 -7.46 0.19 -0.91
N VAL A 139 -6.55 1.05 -1.36
CA VAL A 139 -6.81 2.09 -2.35
C VAL A 139 -6.00 1.77 -3.61
N MET A 140 -6.64 1.83 -4.77
CA MET A 140 -5.95 1.76 -6.05
C MET A 140 -5.86 3.15 -6.66
N VAL A 141 -4.66 3.56 -7.04
CA VAL A 141 -4.40 4.85 -7.68
C VAL A 141 -3.74 4.64 -9.03
N GLN A 142 -4.13 5.43 -10.03
CA GLN A 142 -3.49 5.50 -11.34
C GLN A 142 -3.37 6.98 -11.73
N LEU A 143 -2.24 7.35 -12.32
CA LEU A 143 -2.14 8.66 -12.96
C LEU A 143 -2.70 8.56 -14.39
N PRO A 144 -3.39 9.60 -14.87
CA PRO A 144 -3.93 9.61 -16.23
C PRO A 144 -2.81 9.57 -17.28
N PRO A 145 -3.18 9.34 -18.56
CA PRO A 145 -2.26 9.53 -19.69
C PRO A 145 -1.49 10.84 -19.58
N ARG A 146 -0.23 10.83 -20.01
CA ARG A 146 0.59 12.04 -19.97
C ARG A 146 -0.08 12.99 -20.95
N GLN A 147 -0.50 14.14 -20.46
CA GLN A 147 -0.92 15.20 -21.35
C GLN A 147 0.35 15.77 -21.95
N ASP A 148 0.70 15.32 -23.16
CA ASP A 148 1.61 16.11 -23.97
C ASP A 148 0.94 17.47 -24.15
N PRO A 149 1.66 18.59 -23.96
CA PRO A 149 1.11 19.88 -24.29
C PRO A 149 0.68 19.78 -25.74
N GLU A 150 -0.64 19.79 -25.96
CA GLU A 150 -1.21 19.87 -27.29
C GLU A 150 -0.48 21.01 -27.97
N VAL A 151 0.27 20.68 -29.02
CA VAL A 151 0.89 21.68 -29.87
C VAL A 151 -0.29 22.53 -30.29
N GLN A 152 -0.43 23.72 -29.70
CA GLN A 152 -1.35 24.76 -30.14
C GLN A 152 -0.86 25.15 -31.54
N GLN A 153 -1.18 24.29 -32.51
CA GLN A 153 -1.01 24.50 -33.93
C GLN A 153 -1.99 25.61 -34.25
N GLY A 154 -1.44 26.82 -34.31
CA GLY A 154 -2.19 27.99 -34.73
C GLY A 154 -2.85 27.75 -36.08
N PHE A 155 -4.09 28.23 -36.20
CA PHE A 155 -4.70 28.61 -37.46
C PHE A 155 -4.94 30.11 -37.42
#